data_AF-A0A352RZ36-F1
#
_entry.id   AF-A0A352RZ36-F1
#
_cell.length_a   1.000
_cell.length_b   1.000
_cell.length_c   1.000
_cell.angle_alpha   90.00
_cell.angle_beta   90.00
_cell.angle_gamma   90.00
#
_symmetry.space_group_name_H-M   'P 1'
#
loop_
_entity.id
_entity.type
_entity.pdbx_description
1 polymer ?
#
loop_
_entity_poly.entity_id
_entity_poly.type
_entity_poly.pdbx_seq_one_letter_code
_entity_poly.pdbx_strand_id
1 'polypeptide(L)'
;YRIEAMDCPTEETLIRNKIGGMAGVAALDFNLMQRVLTVHHTLDSLDPVVKAIDSLGMKAEPLSDSGAKAAIAEPGKPWWPLAAAGALAVGAEVAEWFQIATPYLPAALALATVLFAGLGVYRKGWIAVRNGNLNINALMSIAVTGAMLIGQWPEAAMVMVLFALAERIEAASLDRAR
;
A
#
# COMPACT_ATOMS: atom_id res chain seq x y z
N TYR A 1 4.30 12.72 -14.74
CA TYR A 1 3.18 11.83 -14.41
C TYR A 1 2.66 12.13 -13.02
N ARG A 2 1.34 12.03 -12.79
CA ARG A 2 0.75 11.97 -11.46
C ARG A 2 0.60 10.50 -11.05
N ILE A 3 0.99 10.18 -9.81
CA ILE A 3 0.92 8.82 -9.25
C ILE A 3 0.27 8.94 -7.87
N GLU A 4 -1.02 8.62 -7.75
CA GLU A 4 -1.78 8.83 -6.51
C GLU A 4 -1.25 8.07 -5.31
N ALA A 5 -0.65 6.91 -5.54
CA ALA A 5 -0.07 6.06 -4.51
C ALA A 5 1.33 6.51 -4.07
N MET A 6 1.89 7.59 -4.63
CA MET A 6 3.24 8.09 -4.32
C MET A 6 3.19 9.10 -3.16
N ASP A 7 2.64 8.68 -2.03
CA ASP A 7 2.43 9.50 -0.84
C ASP A 7 3.50 9.32 0.23
N CYS A 8 4.41 8.35 0.09
CA CYS A 8 5.37 7.96 1.11
C CYS A 8 6.79 7.72 0.50
N PRO A 9 7.89 7.94 1.24
CA PRO A 9 9.27 7.69 0.77
C PRO A 9 9.53 6.24 0.33
N THR A 10 8.78 5.28 0.89
CA THR A 10 8.87 3.86 0.53
C THR A 10 8.45 3.65 -0.93
N GLU A 11 7.34 4.26 -1.33
CA GLU A 11 6.80 4.19 -2.68
C GLU A 11 7.72 4.92 -3.69
N GLU A 12 8.28 6.08 -3.32
CA GLU A 12 9.32 6.72 -4.11
C GLU A 12 10.51 5.77 -4.36
N THR A 13 11.00 5.12 -3.30
CA THR A 13 12.17 4.23 -3.41
C THR A 13 11.89 3.05 -4.34
N LEU A 14 10.67 2.49 -4.31
CA LEU A 14 10.24 1.43 -5.22
C LEU A 14 10.27 1.89 -6.69
N ILE A 15 9.71 3.07 -6.97
CA ILE A 15 9.69 3.64 -8.32
C ILE A 15 11.13 3.93 -8.80
N ARG A 16 11.94 4.57 -7.94
CA ARG A 16 13.33 4.91 -8.24
C ARG A 16 14.15 3.67 -8.58
N ASN A 17 14.05 2.61 -7.78
CA ASN A 17 14.77 1.37 -8.02
C ASN A 17 14.32 0.67 -9.31
N LYS A 18 13.04 0.78 -9.68
CA LYS A 18 12.49 0.13 -10.88
C LYS A 18 12.85 0.87 -12.17
N ILE A 19 12.81 2.20 -12.15
CA ILE A 19 12.89 3.05 -13.35
C ILE A 19 14.27 3.68 -13.51
N GLY A 20 14.98 3.97 -12.42
CA GLY A 20 16.28 4.66 -12.46
C GLY A 20 17.37 3.91 -13.20
N GLY A 21 17.23 2.58 -13.36
CA GLY A 21 18.16 1.75 -14.15
C GLY A 21 17.74 1.52 -15.61
N MET A 22 16.62 2.11 -16.07
CA MET A 22 16.15 1.89 -17.44
C MET A 22 16.99 2.68 -18.45
N ALA A 23 17.39 2.04 -19.55
CA ALA A 23 18.10 2.71 -20.63
C ALA A 23 17.29 3.90 -21.17
N GLY A 24 17.93 5.05 -21.31
CA GLY A 24 17.28 6.28 -21.78
C GLY A 24 16.58 7.11 -20.70
N VAL A 25 16.59 6.69 -19.43
CA VAL A 25 16.20 7.55 -18.29
C VAL A 25 17.46 8.24 -17.74
N ALA A 26 17.48 9.57 -17.79
CA ALA A 26 18.62 10.38 -17.35
C ALA A 26 18.49 10.82 -15.88
N ALA A 27 17.29 11.23 -15.46
CA ALA A 27 17.02 11.65 -14.08
C ALA A 27 15.55 11.46 -13.72
N LEU A 28 15.28 11.36 -12.41
CA LEU A 28 13.95 11.21 -11.83
C LEU A 28 13.79 12.19 -10.67
N ASP A 29 12.83 13.10 -10.80
CA ASP A 29 12.46 14.05 -9.75
C ASP A 29 11.09 13.69 -9.16
N PHE A 30 11.06 13.55 -7.85
CA PHE A 30 9.90 13.11 -7.10
C PHE A 30 9.36 14.27 -6.26
N ASN A 31 8.09 14.56 -6.44
CA ASN A 31 7.36 15.48 -5.58
C ASN A 31 6.23 14.72 -4.89
N LEU A 32 6.52 14.22 -3.67
CA LEU A 32 5.56 13.50 -2.82
C LEU A 32 4.33 14.36 -2.48
N MET A 33 4.53 15.65 -2.20
CA MET A 33 3.46 16.58 -1.83
C MET A 33 2.43 16.79 -2.95
N GLN A 34 2.89 16.85 -4.20
CA GLN A 34 2.02 16.99 -5.38
C GLN A 34 1.67 15.64 -6.02
N ARG A 35 2.25 14.54 -5.53
CA ARG A 35 2.15 13.21 -6.12
C ARG A 35 2.58 13.19 -7.60
N VAL A 36 3.62 13.95 -7.93
CA VAL A 36 4.14 14.13 -9.30
C VAL A 36 5.54 13.53 -9.43
N LEU A 37 5.69 12.66 -10.41
CA LEU A 37 6.97 12.15 -10.90
C LEU A 37 7.34 12.84 -12.22
N THR A 38 8.48 13.52 -12.24
CA THR A 38 9.09 14.05 -13.46
C THR A 38 10.18 13.09 -13.92
N VAL A 39 10.08 12.65 -15.16
CA VAL A 39 11.03 11.71 -15.78
C VAL A 39 11.79 12.46 -16.85
N HIS A 40 13.09 12.66 -16.65
CA HIS A 40 13.98 13.16 -17.68
C HIS A 40 14.47 11.98 -18.50
N HIS A 41 14.08 11.90 -19.77
CA HIS A 41 14.42 10.79 -20.64
C HIS A 41 14.77 11.23 -22.06
N THR A 42 15.48 10.35 -22.77
CA THR A 42 15.74 10.44 -24.21
C THR A 42 14.99 9.35 -25.00
N LEU A 43 14.11 8.59 -24.33
CA LEU A 43 13.29 7.53 -24.91
C LEU A 43 12.31 8.07 -25.97
N ASP A 44 12.15 7.31 -27.06
CA ASP A 44 11.16 7.57 -28.12
C ASP A 44 9.71 7.32 -27.65
N SER A 45 9.52 6.49 -26.63
CA SER A 45 8.21 6.20 -26.02
C SER A 45 8.31 6.04 -24.51
N LEU A 46 7.27 6.50 -23.80
CA LEU A 46 7.15 6.40 -22.35
C LEU A 46 6.35 5.17 -21.88
N ASP A 47 5.85 4.36 -22.81
CA ASP A 47 5.12 3.11 -22.50
C ASP A 47 5.92 2.15 -21.60
N PRO A 48 7.25 1.97 -21.76
CA PRO A 48 8.03 1.13 -20.87
C PRO A 48 8.01 1.65 -19.42
N VAL A 49 8.04 2.97 -19.24
CA VAL A 49 8.02 3.62 -17.92
C VAL A 49 6.65 3.44 -17.27
N VAL A 50 5.57 3.64 -18.01
CA VAL A 50 4.21 3.43 -17.51
C VAL A 50 3.98 1.96 -17.12
N LYS A 51 4.41 1.01 -17.96
CA LYS A 51 4.35 -0.43 -17.64
C LYS A 51 5.19 -0.79 -16.41
N ALA A 52 6.35 -0.16 -16.25
CA ALA A 52 7.18 -0.36 -15.07
C ALA A 52 6.46 0.09 -13.79
N ILE A 53 5.81 1.27 -13.81
CA ILE A 53 5.03 1.78 -12.69
C ILE A 53 3.82 0.88 -12.41
N ASP A 54 3.10 0.43 -13.45
CA ASP A 54 1.96 -0.48 -13.31
C ASP A 54 2.36 -1.84 -12.72
N SER A 55 3.56 -2.34 -13.06
CA SER A 55 4.11 -3.56 -12.46
C SER A 55 4.39 -3.43 -10.94
N LEU A 56 4.51 -2.21 -10.43
CA LEU A 56 4.60 -1.92 -9.00
C LEU A 56 3.21 -1.74 -8.34
N GLY A 57 2.12 -2.00 -9.06
CA GLY A 57 0.76 -1.83 -8.57
C GLY A 57 0.33 -0.36 -8.44
N MET A 58 1.04 0.56 -9.11
CA MET A 58 0.78 2.00 -9.10
C MET A 58 0.30 2.45 -10.48
N LYS A 59 -0.56 3.47 -10.53
CA LYS A 59 -1.06 4.01 -11.79
C LYS A 59 -0.38 5.33 -12.11
N ALA A 60 0.23 5.43 -13.30
CA ALA A 60 0.84 6.66 -13.79
C ALA A 60 -0.09 7.37 -14.77
N GLU A 61 -0.58 8.55 -14.39
CA GLU A 61 -1.44 9.37 -15.25
C GLU A 61 -0.65 10.53 -15.85
N PRO A 62 -0.65 10.72 -17.18
CA PRO A 62 0.09 11.81 -17.81
C PRO A 62 -0.51 13.16 -17.39
N LEU A 63 0.37 14.09 -17.01
CA LEU A 63 -0.02 15.49 -16.83
C LEU A 63 0.10 16.13 -18.21
N SER A 64 -1.01 16.46 -18.86
CA SER A 64 -1.00 17.14 -20.15
C SER A 64 -0.47 18.57 -19.99
N ASP A 65 0.41 19.02 -20.89
CA ASP A 65 0.99 20.37 -20.92
C ASP A 65 -0.04 21.51 -21.04
N SER A 66 -1.29 21.21 -21.41
CA SER A 66 -2.37 22.19 -21.43
C SER A 66 -3.03 22.35 -20.06
N GLY A 67 -2.41 23.19 -19.24
CA GLY A 67 -3.08 23.92 -18.19
C GLY A 67 -3.16 23.18 -16.86
N ALA A 68 -2.65 23.85 -15.83
CA ALA A 68 -2.98 23.63 -14.44
C ALA A 68 -4.51 23.65 -14.24
N LYS A 69 -5.19 22.54 -14.51
CA LYS A 69 -6.54 22.32 -13.99
C LYS A 69 -6.40 21.97 -12.53
N ALA A 70 -6.93 22.88 -11.72
CA ALA A 70 -7.04 22.86 -10.28
C ALA A 70 -7.12 21.43 -9.73
N ALA A 71 -6.31 21.17 -8.71
CA ALA A 71 -6.38 19.97 -7.90
C ALA A 71 -7.82 19.77 -7.43
N ILE A 72 -8.56 18.89 -8.09
CA ILE A 72 -9.76 18.31 -7.50
C ILE A 72 -9.21 17.42 -6.39
N ALA A 73 -9.25 17.94 -5.15
CA ALA A 73 -8.98 17.14 -3.97
C ALA A 73 -10.08 16.07 -3.94
N GLU A 74 -9.72 14.84 -4.32
CA GLU A 74 -10.64 13.73 -4.24
C GLU A 74 -11.02 13.45 -2.77
N PRO A 75 -12.27 13.02 -2.53
CA PRO A 75 -12.78 12.82 -1.18
C PRO A 75 -11.88 11.86 -0.40
N GLY A 76 -11.51 12.26 0.81
CA GLY A 76 -10.68 11.46 1.70
C GLY A 76 -11.22 10.04 1.82
N LYS A 77 -10.41 9.06 1.44
CA LYS A 77 -10.80 7.64 1.42
C LYS A 77 -11.42 7.22 2.76
N PRO A 78 -12.62 6.61 2.77
CA PRO A 78 -13.40 6.40 3.98
C PRO A 78 -12.65 5.53 5.00
N TRP A 79 -12.70 5.95 6.26
CA TRP A 79 -12.13 5.25 7.41
C TRP A 79 -12.98 4.07 7.93
N TRP A 80 -14.26 4.03 7.54
CA TRP A 80 -15.21 2.98 7.91
C TRP A 80 -14.71 1.54 7.66
N PRO A 81 -14.14 1.16 6.50
CA PRO A 81 -13.63 -0.19 6.29
C PRO A 81 -12.52 -0.57 7.27
N LEU A 82 -11.67 0.39 7.67
CA LEU A 82 -10.64 0.16 8.68
C LEU A 82 -11.24 -0.02 10.07
N ALA A 83 -12.24 0.80 10.43
CA ALA A 83 -12.96 0.66 11.69
C ALA A 83 -13.71 -0.68 11.78
N ALA A 84 -14.35 -1.11 10.68
CA ALA A 84 -15.02 -2.39 10.58
C ALA A 84 -14.02 -3.56 10.71
N ALA A 85 -12.87 -3.49 10.03
CA ALA A 85 -11.81 -4.49 10.17
C ALA A 85 -11.24 -4.54 11.59
N GLY A 86 -11.07 -3.39 12.26
CA GLY A 86 -10.67 -3.34 13.66
C GLY A 86 -11.68 -3.98 14.60
N ALA A 87 -12.98 -3.73 14.39
CA ALA A 87 -14.03 -4.39 15.16
C ALA A 87 -14.04 -5.91 14.95
N LEU A 88 -13.80 -6.37 13.72
CA LEU A 88 -13.69 -7.80 13.39
C LEU A 88 -12.44 -8.44 14.02
N ALA A 89 -11.29 -7.76 14.02
CA ALA A 89 -10.07 -8.24 14.66
C ALA A 89 -10.25 -8.39 16.18
N VAL A 90 -10.81 -7.37 16.84
CA VAL A 90 -11.14 -7.45 18.27
C VAL A 90 -12.16 -8.55 18.53
N GLY A 91 -13.15 -8.71 17.65
CA GLY A 91 -14.10 -9.82 17.73
C GLY A 91 -13.45 -11.21 17.65
N ALA A 92 -12.42 -11.38 16.81
CA ALA A 92 -11.67 -12.63 16.70
C ALA A 92 -10.92 -12.95 18.00
N GLU A 93 -10.23 -11.96 18.58
CA GLU A 93 -9.53 -12.09 19.87
C GLU A 93 -10.48 -12.45 21.01
N VAL A 94 -11.63 -11.76 21.08
CA VAL A 94 -12.66 -12.05 22.10
C VAL A 94 -13.22 -13.46 21.93
N ALA A 95 -13.53 -13.88 20.70
CA ALA A 95 -14.04 -15.22 20.43
C ALA A 95 -13.03 -16.31 20.85
N GLU A 96 -11.75 -16.09 20.59
CA GLU A 96 -10.68 -17.01 20.98
C GLU A 96 -10.47 -17.03 22.50
N TRP A 97 -10.48 -15.87 23.16
CA TRP A 97 -10.31 -15.77 24.61
C TRP A 97 -11.42 -16.49 25.38
N PHE A 98 -12.68 -16.37 24.93
CA PHE A 98 -13.82 -17.08 25.52
C PHE A 98 -13.99 -18.52 25.01
N GLN A 99 -13.08 -19.01 24.15
CA GLN A 99 -13.14 -20.35 23.54
C GLN A 99 -14.47 -20.63 22.80
N ILE A 100 -15.05 -19.59 22.20
CA ILE A 100 -16.34 -19.69 21.50
C ILE A 100 -16.10 -20.23 20.09
N ALA A 101 -16.53 -21.46 19.83
CA ALA A 101 -16.47 -22.10 18.51
C ALA A 101 -15.06 -22.09 17.85
N THR A 102 -14.03 -22.25 18.68
CA THR A 102 -12.63 -22.39 18.27
C THR A 102 -12.43 -23.71 17.48
N PRO A 103 -11.65 -23.72 16.38
CA PRO A 103 -10.91 -22.61 15.77
C PRO A 103 -11.68 -21.85 14.68
N TYR A 104 -12.87 -22.33 14.30
CA TYR A 104 -13.53 -21.88 13.06
C TYR A 104 -14.05 -20.44 13.13
N LEU A 105 -14.63 -20.02 14.25
CA LEU A 105 -15.19 -18.67 14.38
C LEU A 105 -14.10 -17.57 14.43
N PRO A 106 -13.04 -17.67 15.26
CA PRO A 106 -11.92 -16.73 15.21
C PRO A 106 -11.23 -16.70 13.84
N ALA A 107 -11.04 -17.86 13.20
CA ALA A 107 -10.46 -17.94 11.86
C ALA A 107 -11.32 -17.23 10.80
N ALA A 108 -12.65 -17.41 10.84
CA ALA A 108 -13.55 -16.73 9.92
C ALA A 108 -13.54 -15.21 10.09
N LEU A 109 -13.51 -14.72 11.34
CA LEU A 109 -13.42 -13.29 11.65
C LEU A 109 -12.07 -12.71 11.22
N ALA A 110 -10.98 -13.42 11.48
CA ALA A 110 -9.65 -13.03 11.05
C ALA A 110 -9.53 -12.95 9.52
N LEU A 111 -10.05 -13.94 8.80
CA LEU A 111 -10.09 -13.91 7.34
C LEU A 111 -10.91 -12.73 6.81
N ALA A 112 -12.07 -12.45 7.41
CA ALA A 112 -12.87 -11.28 7.06
C ALA A 112 -12.07 -9.98 7.26
N THR A 113 -11.36 -9.84 8.39
CA THR A 113 -10.48 -8.69 8.66
C THR A 113 -9.40 -8.52 7.57
N VAL A 114 -8.70 -9.60 7.23
CA VAL A 114 -7.64 -9.57 6.20
C VAL A 114 -8.23 -9.20 4.83
N LEU A 115 -9.45 -9.63 4.52
CA LEU A 115 -10.13 -9.24 3.29
C LEU A 115 -10.51 -7.75 3.28
N PHE A 116 -11.01 -7.20 4.39
CA PHE A 116 -11.45 -5.80 4.43
C PHE A 116 -10.30 -4.78 4.55
N ALA A 117 -9.27 -5.07 5.34
CA ALA A 117 -8.16 -4.14 5.60
C ALA A 117 -6.81 -4.59 5.03
N GLY A 118 -6.63 -5.89 4.77
CA GLY A 118 -5.31 -6.45 4.49
C GLY A 118 -4.94 -6.62 3.03
N LEU A 119 -5.90 -6.65 2.10
CA LEU A 119 -5.61 -6.92 0.68
C LEU A 119 -4.64 -5.92 0.05
N GLY A 120 -4.79 -4.63 0.38
CA GLY A 120 -3.89 -3.57 -0.13
C GLY A 120 -2.47 -3.71 0.40
N VAL A 121 -2.33 -3.86 1.72
CA VAL A 121 -1.06 -4.04 2.43
C VAL A 121 -0.34 -5.30 1.94
N TYR A 122 -1.07 -6.41 1.86
CA TYR A 122 -0.51 -7.69 1.41
C TYR A 122 0.00 -7.60 -0.03
N ARG A 123 -0.76 -6.94 -0.92
CA ARG A 123 -0.32 -6.71 -2.30
C ARG A 123 0.95 -5.87 -2.36
N LYS A 124 1.04 -4.77 -1.61
CA LYS A 124 2.24 -3.93 -1.51
C LYS A 124 3.44 -4.74 -1.02
N GLY A 125 3.25 -5.54 0.03
CA GLY A 125 4.30 -6.39 0.59
C GLY A 125 4.80 -7.43 -0.40
N TRP A 126 3.89 -8.11 -1.11
CA TRP A 126 4.27 -9.08 -2.15
C TRP A 126 5.04 -8.43 -3.30
N ILE A 127 4.64 -7.22 -3.73
CA ILE A 127 5.36 -6.43 -4.73
C ILE A 127 6.76 -6.05 -4.24
N ALA A 128 6.90 -5.66 -2.98
CA ALA A 128 8.18 -5.33 -2.38
C ALA A 128 9.12 -6.54 -2.33
N VAL A 129 8.61 -7.70 -1.87
CA VAL A 129 9.34 -8.98 -1.87
C VAL A 129 9.79 -9.36 -3.29
N ARG A 130 8.90 -9.29 -4.28
CA ARG A 130 9.22 -9.66 -5.67
C ARG A 130 10.28 -8.76 -6.31
N ASN A 131 10.31 -7.48 -5.94
CA ASN A 131 11.31 -6.53 -6.45
C ASN A 131 12.58 -6.45 -5.58
N GLY A 132 12.73 -7.33 -4.56
CA GLY A 132 13.91 -7.37 -3.70
C GLY A 132 14.04 -6.17 -2.74
N ASN A 133 12.96 -5.42 -2.51
CA ASN A 133 12.94 -4.31 -1.57
C ASN A 133 12.42 -4.79 -0.20
N LEU A 134 13.33 -5.01 0.74
CA LEU A 134 13.01 -5.45 2.11
C LEU A 134 12.60 -4.26 2.99
N ASN A 135 11.47 -3.65 2.65
CA ASN A 135 10.87 -2.57 3.43
C ASN A 135 9.87 -3.10 4.47
N ILE A 136 9.20 -2.19 5.18
CA ILE A 136 8.20 -2.55 6.20
C ILE A 136 7.03 -3.35 5.60
N ASN A 137 6.60 -3.05 4.38
CA ASN A 137 5.54 -3.81 3.69
C ASN A 137 5.95 -5.27 3.43
N ALA A 138 7.21 -5.50 3.04
CA ALA A 138 7.75 -6.84 2.86
C ALA A 138 7.76 -7.62 4.19
N LEU A 139 8.31 -7.03 5.25
CA LEU A 139 8.35 -7.63 6.59
C LEU A 139 6.95 -8.01 7.08
N MET A 140 5.99 -7.10 6.92
CA MET A 140 4.60 -7.30 7.31
C MET A 140 3.94 -8.48 6.56
N SER A 141 4.12 -8.58 5.25
CA SER A 141 3.56 -9.68 4.46
C SER A 141 4.10 -11.04 4.90
N ILE A 142 5.39 -11.12 5.24
CA ILE A 142 6.03 -12.34 5.76
C ILE A 142 5.48 -12.67 7.15
N ALA A 143 5.38 -11.68 8.04
CA ALA A 143 4.86 -11.88 9.40
C ALA A 143 3.42 -12.41 9.40
N VAL A 144 2.53 -11.78 8.62
CA VAL A 144 1.12 -12.22 8.50
C VAL A 144 1.03 -13.61 7.87
N THR A 145 1.83 -13.88 6.82
CA THR A 145 1.88 -15.21 6.21
C THR A 145 2.35 -16.27 7.21
N GLY A 146 3.37 -15.95 8.01
CA GLY A 146 3.87 -16.81 9.08
C GLY A 146 2.80 -17.12 10.12
N ALA A 147 2.10 -16.09 10.62
CA ALA A 147 1.02 -16.22 11.59
C ALA A 147 -0.13 -17.11 11.07
N MET A 148 -0.51 -16.95 9.79
CA MET A 148 -1.52 -17.80 9.15
C MET A 148 -1.05 -19.26 9.03
N LEU A 149 0.23 -19.51 8.74
CA LEU A 149 0.78 -20.87 8.61
C LEU A 149 0.85 -21.63 9.94
N ILE A 150 1.11 -20.93 11.04
CA ILE A 150 1.13 -21.52 12.38
C ILE A 150 -0.28 -21.63 13.01
N GLY A 151 -1.32 -21.15 12.33
CA GLY A 151 -2.70 -21.20 12.81
C GLY A 151 -3.10 -20.09 13.78
N GLN A 152 -2.26 -19.06 13.93
CA GLN A 152 -2.50 -17.88 14.77
C GLN A 152 -3.31 -16.84 14.00
N TRP A 153 -4.61 -17.12 13.83
CA TRP A 153 -5.52 -16.31 13.02
C TRP A 153 -5.81 -14.93 13.62
N PRO A 154 -6.13 -14.79 14.93
CA PRO A 154 -6.36 -13.47 15.51
C PRO A 154 -5.14 -12.57 15.45
N GLU A 155 -3.93 -13.12 15.69
CA GLU A 155 -2.69 -12.34 15.64
C GLU A 155 -2.41 -11.82 14.23
N ALA A 156 -2.65 -12.64 13.20
CA ALA A 156 -2.54 -12.22 11.80
C ALA A 156 -3.49 -11.06 11.49
N ALA A 157 -4.73 -11.13 11.99
CA ALA A 157 -5.75 -10.10 11.81
C ALA A 157 -5.39 -8.80 12.53
N MET A 158 -4.96 -8.89 13.79
CA MET A 158 -4.61 -7.73 14.61
C MET A 158 -3.41 -6.97 14.03
N VAL A 159 -2.34 -7.69 13.66
CA VAL A 159 -1.15 -7.11 13.03
C VAL A 159 -1.52 -6.39 11.73
N MET A 160 -2.40 -6.98 10.93
CA MET A 160 -2.87 -6.37 9.68
C MET A 160 -3.63 -5.06 9.91
N VAL A 161 -4.54 -5.03 10.88
CA VAL A 161 -5.32 -3.81 11.22
C VAL A 161 -4.42 -2.71 11.73
N LEU A 162 -3.52 -3.02 12.67
CA LEU A 162 -2.61 -2.04 13.25
C LEU A 162 -1.71 -1.41 12.18
N PHE A 163 -1.23 -2.21 11.25
CA PHE A 163 -0.42 -1.71 10.16
C PHE A 163 -1.21 -0.85 9.18
N ALA A 164 -2.40 -1.30 8.76
CA ALA A 164 -3.27 -0.50 7.91
C ALA A 164 -3.67 0.83 8.56
N LEU A 165 -3.81 0.84 9.90
CA LEU A 165 -4.03 2.06 10.67
C LEU A 165 -2.80 2.97 10.66
N ALA A 166 -1.59 2.42 10.85
CA ALA A 166 -0.34 3.17 10.80
C ALA A 166 -0.12 3.82 9.43
N GLU A 167 -0.28 3.08 8.33
CA GLU A 167 -0.18 3.64 6.96
C GLU A 167 -1.17 4.78 6.76
N ARG A 168 -2.39 4.65 7.30
CA ARG A 168 -3.42 5.69 7.16
C ARG A 168 -3.09 6.94 7.94
N ILE A 169 -2.53 6.79 9.14
CA ILE A 169 -2.07 7.91 9.97
C ILE A 169 -0.89 8.61 9.31
N GLU A 170 0.05 7.86 8.72
CA GLU A 170 1.19 8.41 7.98
C GLU A 170 0.73 9.26 6.80
N ALA A 171 -0.15 8.72 5.95
CA ALA A 171 -0.72 9.46 4.83
C ALA A 171 -1.50 10.71 5.27
N ALA A 172 -2.30 10.60 6.34
CA ALA A 172 -3.04 11.75 6.88
C ALA A 172 -2.13 12.84 7.48
N SER A 173 -0.98 12.44 8.02
CA SER A 173 0.00 13.36 8.60
C SER A 173 0.73 14.14 7.51
N LEU A 174 1.07 13.48 6.40
CA LEU A 174 1.66 14.12 5.21
C LEU A 174 0.68 15.07 4.52
N ASP A 175 -0.59 14.68 4.39
CA ASP A 175 -1.63 15.56 3.83
C ASP A 175 -1.87 16.80 4.72
N ARG A 176 -1.75 16.68 6.05
CA ARG A 176 -1.90 17.83 6.99
C ARG A 176 -0.70 18.77 6.99
N ALA A 177 0.49 18.29 6.62
CA ALA A 177 1.70 19.12 6.53
C ALA A 177 1.74 20.02 5.28
N ARG A 178 0.81 19.82 4.34
CA ARG A 178 0.62 20.64 3.13
C ARG A 178 -0.07 21.96 3.43
#